data_AF-A0A2N2NX33-F1
#
_entry.id   AF-A0A2N2NX33-F1
#
_cell.length_a   1.000
_cell.length_b   1.000
_cell.length_c   1.000
_cell.angle_alpha   90.00
_cell.angle_beta   90.00
_cell.angle_gamma   90.00
#
_symmetry.space_group_name_H-M   'P 1'
#
loop_
_entity.id
_entity.type
_entity.pdbx_description
1 polymer ?
#
loop_
_entity_poly.entity_id
_entity_poly.type
_entity_poly.pdbx_seq_one_letter_code
_entity_poly.pdbx_strand_id
1 'polypeptide(L)'
;MNPRTKKILTLAISVVVVIGVIFALYLYAGKEPFIRTTLSGLTLGSLFFLVAAGLTLIFGLMDVLNFAHGSMFMLGAYMGWQLYTNPTFIFGLLPTILAFACGVMLTTVMKPYLIRWQISEKWQNALPKIAYALALFAAIVGFLGLDILGLAKTAMVAMTTSTAGNPLSEISSQEPLSVYWYRPLLMLISGLLVAFAVSKPGDKTEFAPKEKVLPKLVIPLVLLILTIVSTLIRESAPETLLLMNGNWRFLIAILLAVASGFLFGAITEMTLIRPLYVRSFFIVLLTLGLSYVIRELVQLLWDPLAYQMSRPPLFAQSGKAANLLDWLRNGYSTIDISGVTFPTYRLFVIFLGIVMFIFLILLMTKTRLGMIIRAGVQDPQMVEALGINVKKVFTVVFAMGVGMAALGGIGAGPFLPIQPQMGDQYLMQGFITVVIGGMGSYVGAFVGALILGMARAFGDYFALKLSLSPALAEASTVIIMIIVLLVRPQGLFGKKE
;
A
#
# COMPACT_ATOMS: atom_id res chain seq x y z
N MET A 1 14.45 -39.01 -25.48
CA MET A 1 15.34 -37.92 -25.02
C MET A 1 15.25 -37.81 -23.50
N ASN A 2 16.38 -37.88 -22.79
CA ASN A 2 16.39 -37.78 -21.32
C ASN A 2 15.68 -36.49 -20.86
N PRO A 3 14.78 -36.53 -19.85
CA PRO A 3 14.05 -35.36 -19.37
C PRO A 3 14.96 -34.17 -19.00
N ARG A 4 16.19 -34.43 -18.52
CA ARG A 4 17.19 -33.37 -18.30
C ARG A 4 17.64 -32.71 -19.60
N THR A 5 17.96 -33.49 -20.62
CA THR A 5 18.37 -32.98 -21.94
C THR A 5 17.22 -32.20 -22.61
N LYS A 6 15.97 -32.65 -22.47
CA LYS A 6 14.78 -31.91 -22.97
C LYS A 6 14.61 -30.55 -22.29
N LYS A 7 14.85 -30.47 -20.97
CA LYS A 7 14.77 -29.22 -20.20
C LYS A 7 15.90 -28.25 -20.56
N ILE A 8 17.12 -28.75 -20.75
CA ILE A 8 18.27 -27.93 -21.17
C ILE A 8 18.07 -27.41 -22.59
N LEU A 9 17.61 -28.26 -23.51
CA LEU A 9 17.36 -27.86 -24.89
C LEU A 9 16.25 -26.80 -25.00
N THR A 10 15.14 -26.99 -24.27
CA THR A 10 14.06 -25.98 -24.23
C THR A 10 14.54 -24.65 -23.63
N LEU A 11 15.35 -24.69 -22.56
CA LEU A 11 15.95 -23.47 -22.00
C LEU A 11 16.86 -22.77 -23.01
N ALA A 12 17.73 -23.51 -23.69
CA ALA A 12 18.65 -22.97 -24.69
C ALA A 12 17.89 -22.33 -25.87
N ILE A 13 16.87 -23.00 -26.42
CA ILE A 13 16.02 -22.46 -27.48
C ILE A 13 15.32 -21.18 -27.01
N SER A 14 14.78 -21.17 -25.80
CA SER A 14 14.11 -19.99 -25.23
C SER A 14 15.07 -18.79 -25.15
N VAL A 15 16.29 -19.02 -24.67
CA VAL A 15 17.33 -17.98 -24.57
C VAL A 15 17.72 -17.46 -25.95
N VAL A 16 17.91 -18.34 -26.94
CA VAL A 16 18.22 -17.94 -28.32
C VAL A 16 17.10 -17.11 -28.93
N VAL A 17 15.84 -17.50 -28.73
CA VAL A 17 14.67 -16.73 -29.20
C VAL A 17 14.64 -15.35 -28.55
N VAL A 18 14.83 -15.27 -27.23
CA VAL A 18 14.85 -13.98 -26.50
C VAL A 18 15.98 -13.08 -27.02
N ILE A 19 17.19 -13.62 -27.19
CA ILE A 19 18.33 -12.88 -27.74
C ILE A 19 18.05 -12.43 -29.17
N GLY A 20 17.47 -13.29 -30.01
CA GLY A 20 17.07 -12.97 -31.37
C GLY A 20 16.05 -11.83 -31.44
N VAL A 21 15.05 -11.86 -30.56
CA VAL A 21 14.06 -10.77 -30.43
C VAL A 21 14.73 -9.47 -30.00
N ILE A 22 15.57 -9.50 -28.96
CA ILE A 22 16.30 -8.31 -28.48
C ILE A 22 17.18 -7.72 -29.59
N PHE A 23 17.88 -8.57 -30.34
CA PHE A 23 18.73 -8.14 -31.44
C PHE A 23 17.92 -7.53 -32.59
N ALA A 24 16.79 -8.15 -32.96
CA ALA A 24 15.88 -7.60 -33.96
C ALA A 24 15.30 -6.25 -33.53
N LEU A 25 14.92 -6.10 -32.26
CA LEU A 25 14.44 -4.84 -31.69
C LEU A 25 15.52 -3.76 -31.74
N TYR A 26 16.77 -4.10 -31.41
CA TYR A 26 17.90 -3.18 -31.48
C TYR A 26 18.16 -2.68 -32.90
N LEU A 27 18.20 -3.61 -33.88
CA LEU A 27 18.40 -3.28 -35.29
C LEU A 27 17.28 -2.39 -35.83
N TYR A 28 16.03 -2.66 -35.47
CA TYR A 28 14.88 -1.91 -35.95
C TYR A 28 14.73 -0.52 -35.29
N ALA A 29 14.98 -0.43 -33.98
CA ALA A 29 14.77 0.79 -33.21
C ALA A 29 15.94 1.78 -33.34
N GLY A 30 17.16 1.28 -33.51
CA GLY A 30 18.39 2.05 -33.37
C GLY A 30 18.82 2.20 -31.90
N LYS A 31 20.07 2.63 -31.69
CA LYS A 31 20.72 2.64 -30.37
C LYS A 31 19.97 3.46 -29.32
N GLU A 32 19.72 4.74 -29.58
CA GLU A 32 19.12 5.64 -28.59
C GLU A 32 17.67 5.28 -28.23
N PRO A 33 16.76 5.01 -29.20
CA PRO A 33 15.40 4.62 -28.86
C PRO A 33 15.35 3.28 -28.14
N PHE A 34 16.20 2.32 -28.52
CA PHE A 34 16.28 1.03 -27.84
C PHE A 34 16.67 1.18 -26.37
N ILE A 35 17.70 1.98 -26.07
CA ILE A 35 18.15 2.24 -24.69
C ILE A 35 17.04 2.95 -23.90
N ARG A 36 16.44 4.01 -24.46
CA ARG A 36 15.35 4.76 -23.81
C ARG A 36 14.15 3.87 -23.47
N THR A 37 13.73 3.05 -24.44
CA THR A 37 12.57 2.18 -24.31
C THR A 37 12.85 1.04 -23.33
N THR A 38 14.06 0.46 -23.35
CA THR A 38 14.49 -0.54 -22.36
C THR A 38 14.46 0.02 -20.95
N LEU A 39 15.06 1.20 -20.73
CA LEU A 39 15.03 1.84 -19.41
C LEU A 39 13.60 2.18 -18.97
N SER A 40 12.75 2.64 -19.90
CA SER A 40 11.33 2.90 -19.61
C SER A 40 10.57 1.61 -19.27
N GLY A 41 10.88 0.50 -19.95
CA GLY A 41 10.33 -0.81 -19.67
C GLY A 41 10.75 -1.36 -18.31
N LEU A 42 12.01 -1.13 -17.91
CA LEU A 42 12.48 -1.43 -16.55
C LEU A 42 11.74 -0.60 -15.49
N THR A 43 11.48 0.69 -15.76
CA THR A 43 10.69 1.53 -14.86
C THR A 43 9.27 0.98 -14.69
N LEU A 44 8.57 0.69 -15.80
CA LEU A 44 7.22 0.13 -15.75
C LEU A 44 7.20 -1.24 -15.10
N GLY A 45 8.15 -2.11 -15.42
CA GLY A 45 8.25 -3.44 -14.82
C GLY A 45 8.53 -3.37 -13.31
N SER A 46 9.32 -2.39 -12.87
CA SER A 46 9.53 -2.15 -11.44
C SER A 46 8.25 -1.68 -10.77
N LEU A 47 7.47 -0.78 -11.37
CA LEU A 47 6.17 -0.35 -10.85
C LEU A 47 5.15 -1.49 -10.78
N PHE A 48 5.03 -2.28 -11.85
CA PHE A 48 4.16 -3.46 -11.88
C PHE A 48 4.58 -4.47 -10.81
N PHE A 49 5.88 -4.63 -10.59
CA PHE A 49 6.39 -5.46 -9.51
C PHE A 49 6.04 -4.91 -8.13
N LEU A 50 6.14 -3.60 -7.87
CA LEU A 50 5.73 -2.98 -6.60
C LEU A 50 4.29 -3.35 -6.22
N VAL A 51 3.39 -3.34 -7.20
CA VAL A 51 1.98 -3.77 -7.01
C VAL A 51 1.88 -5.29 -6.83
N ALA A 52 2.47 -6.04 -7.76
CA ALA A 52 2.35 -7.49 -7.86
C ALA A 52 3.02 -8.23 -6.69
N ALA A 53 4.06 -7.67 -6.09
CA ALA A 53 4.79 -8.26 -4.98
C ALA A 53 3.90 -8.45 -3.75
N GLY A 54 3.11 -7.42 -3.38
CA GLY A 54 2.14 -7.53 -2.30
C GLY A 54 1.04 -8.54 -2.61
N LEU A 55 0.56 -8.54 -3.85
CA LEU A 55 -0.46 -9.49 -4.33
C LEU A 55 0.07 -10.93 -4.32
N THR A 56 1.32 -11.15 -4.73
CA THR A 56 1.99 -12.46 -4.73
C THR A 56 2.19 -12.99 -3.32
N LEU A 57 2.54 -12.10 -2.38
CA LEU A 57 2.70 -12.47 -0.99
C LEU A 57 1.36 -12.89 -0.37
N ILE A 58 0.29 -12.13 -0.60
CA ILE A 58 -1.05 -12.44 -0.08
C ILE A 58 -1.60 -13.72 -0.70
N PHE A 59 -1.62 -13.78 -2.04
CA PHE A 59 -2.18 -14.91 -2.78
C PHE A 59 -1.37 -16.19 -2.53
N GLY A 60 -0.04 -16.11 -2.64
CA GLY A 60 0.84 -17.28 -2.51
C GLY A 60 0.85 -17.95 -1.15
N LEU A 61 0.19 -17.36 -0.15
CA LEU A 61 0.13 -17.87 1.20
C LEU A 61 -1.28 -18.23 1.64
N MET A 62 -2.29 -17.45 1.23
CA MET A 62 -3.66 -17.64 1.70
C MET A 62 -4.59 -18.17 0.61
N ASP A 63 -4.15 -18.25 -0.65
CA ASP A 63 -4.99 -18.54 -1.82
C ASP A 63 -6.22 -17.63 -1.89
N VAL A 64 -6.08 -16.42 -1.36
CA VAL A 64 -7.11 -15.38 -1.35
C VAL A 64 -6.74 -14.30 -2.36
N LEU A 65 -7.64 -14.10 -3.31
CA LEU A 65 -7.52 -13.05 -4.30
C LEU A 65 -8.18 -11.76 -3.78
N ASN A 66 -7.37 -10.75 -3.49
CA ASN A 66 -7.82 -9.46 -2.96
C ASN A 66 -8.01 -8.42 -4.07
N PHE A 67 -9.25 -8.18 -4.50
CA PHE A 67 -9.56 -7.15 -5.50
C PHE A 67 -9.46 -5.71 -4.97
N ALA A 68 -9.40 -5.49 -3.65
CA ALA A 68 -9.16 -4.16 -3.08
C ALA A 68 -7.69 -3.74 -3.17
N HIS A 69 -6.77 -4.64 -3.55
CA HIS A 69 -5.33 -4.39 -3.54
C HIS A 69 -4.91 -3.18 -4.39
N GLY A 70 -5.60 -2.93 -5.51
CA GLY A 70 -5.42 -1.74 -6.33
C GLY A 70 -5.80 -0.45 -5.61
N SER A 71 -6.95 -0.47 -4.93
CA SER A 71 -7.40 0.66 -4.12
C SER A 71 -6.43 0.96 -2.97
N MET A 72 -5.70 -0.05 -2.45
CA MET A 72 -4.64 0.16 -1.46
C MET A 72 -3.41 0.86 -2.04
N PHE A 73 -3.02 0.49 -3.26
CA PHE A 73 -1.98 1.19 -4.00
C PHE A 73 -2.35 2.67 -4.20
N MET A 74 -3.60 2.92 -4.62
CA MET A 74 -4.14 4.28 -4.74
C MET A 74 -4.12 5.01 -3.39
N LEU A 75 -4.65 4.41 -2.32
CA LEU A 75 -4.65 5.03 -0.98
C LEU A 75 -3.23 5.39 -0.51
N GLY A 76 -2.23 4.54 -0.76
CA GLY A 76 -0.84 4.85 -0.45
C GLY A 76 -0.32 6.08 -1.20
N ALA A 77 -0.69 6.22 -2.49
CA ALA A 77 -0.36 7.40 -3.28
C ALA A 77 -0.99 8.68 -2.69
N TYR A 78 -2.30 8.66 -2.40
CA TYR A 78 -3.00 9.80 -1.80
C TYR A 78 -2.47 10.17 -0.42
N MET A 79 -2.26 9.20 0.47
CA MET A 79 -1.77 9.46 1.83
C MET A 79 -0.35 10.04 1.82
N GLY A 80 0.54 9.51 0.99
CA GLY A 80 1.91 10.02 0.87
C GLY A 80 1.94 11.39 0.18
N TRP A 81 1.15 11.59 -0.88
CA TRP A 81 1.03 12.90 -1.54
C TRP A 81 0.43 13.96 -0.65
N GLN A 82 -0.61 13.62 0.14
CA GLN A 82 -1.20 14.53 1.11
C GLN A 82 -0.13 15.00 2.10
N LEU A 83 0.61 14.08 2.72
CA LEU A 83 1.69 14.47 3.65
C LEU A 83 2.76 15.33 2.97
N TYR A 84 3.13 14.96 1.74
CA TYR A 84 4.18 15.64 1.02
C TYR A 84 3.77 17.03 0.54
N THR A 85 2.51 17.27 0.20
CA THR A 85 2.03 18.55 -0.34
C THR A 85 1.41 19.43 0.76
N ASN A 86 0.44 18.89 1.50
CA ASN A 86 -0.23 19.58 2.59
C ASN A 86 -0.65 18.58 3.70
N PRO A 87 0.12 18.48 4.80
CA PRO A 87 -0.08 17.45 5.81
C PRO A 87 -1.24 17.74 6.79
N THR A 88 -1.94 18.88 6.67
CA THR A 88 -3.00 19.30 7.60
C THR A 88 -4.14 18.29 7.73
N PHE A 89 -4.54 17.61 6.65
CA PHE A 89 -5.53 16.54 6.71
C PHE A 89 -5.13 15.44 7.71
N ILE A 90 -3.86 15.02 7.65
CA ILE A 90 -3.34 13.94 8.49
C ILE A 90 -3.25 14.41 9.94
N PHE A 91 -2.61 15.55 10.20
CA PHE A 91 -2.50 16.06 11.56
C PHE A 91 -3.86 16.49 12.14
N GLY A 92 -4.78 16.97 11.31
CA GLY A 92 -6.12 17.38 11.70
C GLY A 92 -7.03 16.23 12.13
N LEU A 93 -6.80 15.01 11.64
CA LEU A 93 -7.55 13.80 12.01
C LEU A 93 -6.79 12.85 12.95
N LEU A 94 -5.46 12.94 13.01
CA LEU A 94 -4.65 12.02 13.81
C LEU A 94 -5.06 12.01 15.30
N PRO A 95 -5.32 13.15 15.99
CA PRO A 95 -5.73 13.14 17.39
C PRO A 95 -7.04 12.38 17.64
N THR A 96 -8.04 12.56 16.77
CA THR A 96 -9.35 11.89 16.91
C THR A 96 -9.24 10.39 16.66
N ILE A 97 -8.45 9.97 15.66
CA ILE A 97 -8.19 8.56 15.37
C ILE A 97 -7.44 7.88 16.52
N LEU A 98 -6.37 8.51 17.03
CA LEU A 98 -5.59 7.98 18.14
C LEU A 98 -6.43 7.89 19.42
N ALA A 99 -7.27 8.90 19.69
CA ALA A 99 -8.14 8.92 20.85
C ALA A 99 -9.16 7.77 20.82
N PHE A 100 -9.81 7.57 19.66
CA PHE A 100 -10.72 6.45 19.48
C PHE A 100 -10.02 5.10 19.66
N ALA A 101 -8.84 4.93 19.03
CA ALA A 101 -8.04 3.72 19.18
C ALA A 101 -7.61 3.47 20.63
N CYS A 102 -7.22 4.52 21.37
CA CYS A 102 -6.93 4.45 22.80
C CYS A 102 -8.13 3.91 23.58
N GLY A 103 -9.32 4.47 23.35
CA GLY A 103 -10.55 4.05 24.00
C GLY A 103 -10.89 2.58 23.72
N VAL A 104 -10.81 2.16 22.45
CA VAL A 104 -11.06 0.76 22.06
C VAL A 104 -10.05 -0.19 22.69
N MET A 105 -8.76 0.17 22.77
CA MET A 105 -7.71 -0.69 23.33
C MET A 105 -7.85 -0.92 24.83
N LEU A 106 -8.59 -0.06 25.55
CA LEU A 106 -8.95 -0.28 26.95
C LEU A 106 -9.87 -1.49 27.16
N THR A 107 -10.44 -2.08 26.09
CA THR A 107 -11.12 -3.39 26.14
C THR A 107 -10.26 -4.44 26.85
N THR A 108 -8.95 -4.46 26.58
CA THR A 108 -8.01 -5.44 27.17
C THR A 108 -7.92 -5.37 28.69
N VAL A 109 -8.17 -4.18 29.25
CA VAL A 109 -8.16 -3.88 30.68
C VAL A 109 -9.55 -4.00 31.29
N MET A 110 -10.59 -3.51 30.60
CA MET A 110 -11.96 -3.48 31.11
C MET A 110 -12.63 -4.86 31.10
N LYS A 111 -12.39 -5.66 30.05
CA LYS A 111 -13.07 -6.94 29.83
C LYS A 111 -13.01 -7.90 31.04
N PRO A 112 -11.85 -8.15 31.67
CA PRO A 112 -11.77 -9.06 32.83
C PRO A 112 -12.61 -8.63 34.05
N TYR A 113 -12.88 -7.33 34.20
CA TYR A 113 -13.69 -6.79 35.30
C TYR A 113 -15.17 -6.79 34.95
N LEU A 114 -15.53 -6.36 33.74
CA LEU A 114 -16.92 -6.23 33.31
C LEU A 114 -17.64 -7.57 33.21
N ILE A 115 -16.95 -8.62 32.76
CA ILE A 115 -17.51 -9.98 32.68
C ILE A 115 -17.95 -10.49 34.06
N ARG A 116 -17.29 -10.05 35.14
CA ARG A 116 -17.59 -10.49 36.51
C ARG A 116 -18.81 -9.81 37.12
N TRP A 117 -19.40 -8.82 36.45
CA TRP A 117 -20.59 -8.14 36.95
C TRP A 117 -21.77 -9.10 37.03
N GLN A 118 -22.39 -9.18 38.20
CA GLN A 118 -23.61 -9.95 38.41
C GLN A 118 -24.82 -9.07 38.06
N ILE A 119 -25.24 -9.12 36.80
CA ILE A 119 -26.39 -8.36 36.29
C ILE A 119 -27.47 -9.31 35.75
N SER A 120 -28.72 -8.83 35.71
CA SER A 120 -29.83 -9.59 35.14
C SER A 120 -29.69 -9.74 33.62
N GLU A 121 -30.26 -10.81 33.06
CA GLU A 121 -30.18 -11.10 31.61
C GLU A 121 -30.71 -9.96 30.73
N LYS A 122 -31.71 -9.21 31.22
CA LYS A 122 -32.23 -8.01 30.55
C LYS A 122 -31.13 -6.97 30.32
N TRP A 123 -30.34 -6.69 31.37
CA TRP A 123 -29.27 -5.69 31.30
C TRP A 123 -28.02 -6.22 30.60
N GLN A 124 -27.75 -7.52 30.67
CA GLN A 124 -26.67 -8.17 29.92
C GLN A 124 -26.84 -7.99 28.40
N ASN A 125 -28.08 -8.04 27.91
CA ASN A 125 -28.41 -7.82 26.50
C ASN A 125 -28.59 -6.33 26.12
N ALA A 126 -29.06 -5.50 27.06
CA ALA A 126 -29.33 -4.09 26.79
C ALA A 126 -28.07 -3.21 26.86
N LEU A 127 -27.18 -3.43 27.84
CA LEU A 127 -26.01 -2.58 28.09
C LEU A 127 -25.08 -2.44 26.88
N PRO A 128 -24.66 -3.52 26.18
CA PRO A 128 -23.83 -3.39 24.99
C PRO A 128 -24.50 -2.57 23.88
N LYS A 129 -25.81 -2.74 23.66
CA LYS A 129 -26.55 -2.01 22.62
C LYS A 129 -26.64 -0.52 22.95
N ILE A 130 -26.93 -0.19 24.20
CA ILE A 130 -26.95 1.20 24.69
C ILE A 130 -25.55 1.82 24.56
N ALA A 131 -24.50 1.09 24.95
CA ALA A 131 -23.13 1.57 24.83
C ALA A 131 -22.71 1.78 23.36
N TYR A 132 -23.08 0.91 22.43
CA TYR A 132 -22.85 1.14 21.00
C TYR A 132 -23.61 2.37 20.48
N ALA A 133 -24.86 2.57 20.89
CA ALA A 133 -25.65 3.74 20.49
C ALA A 133 -25.03 5.04 21.03
N LEU A 134 -24.62 5.06 22.30
CA LEU A 134 -23.92 6.20 22.90
C LEU A 134 -22.54 6.43 22.29
N ALA A 135 -21.81 5.36 21.94
CA ALA A 135 -20.52 5.46 21.25
C ALA A 135 -20.68 6.11 19.88
N LEU A 136 -21.69 5.69 19.12
CA LEU A 136 -22.01 6.27 17.81
C LEU A 136 -22.41 7.74 17.96
N PHE A 137 -23.27 8.08 18.93
CA PHE A 137 -23.64 9.46 19.22
C PHE A 137 -22.42 10.32 19.57
N ALA A 138 -21.55 9.86 20.47
CA ALA A 138 -20.33 10.57 20.84
C ALA A 138 -19.38 10.77 19.64
N ALA A 139 -19.26 9.76 18.76
CA ALA A 139 -18.48 9.88 17.53
C ALA A 139 -19.07 10.93 16.57
N ILE A 140 -20.39 10.90 16.35
CA ILE A 140 -21.08 11.88 15.49
C ILE A 140 -20.86 13.29 16.02
N VAL A 141 -21.06 13.52 17.31
CA VAL A 141 -20.83 14.83 17.94
C VAL A 141 -19.35 15.22 17.86
N GLY A 142 -18.42 14.27 18.03
CA GLY A 142 -16.99 14.51 17.90
C GLY A 142 -16.57 15.01 16.51
N PHE A 143 -17.25 14.56 15.45
CA PHE A 143 -17.03 15.00 14.08
C PHE A 143 -17.97 16.13 13.62
N LEU A 144 -19.01 16.47 14.39
CA LEU A 144 -19.98 17.48 14.00
C LEU A 144 -19.29 18.84 13.82
N GLY A 145 -19.49 19.46 12.66
CA GLY A 145 -18.88 20.74 12.31
C GLY A 145 -17.38 20.69 12.00
N LEU A 146 -16.72 19.52 12.06
CA LEU A 146 -15.33 19.40 11.60
C LEU A 146 -15.31 19.43 10.08
N ASP A 147 -14.65 20.43 9.49
CA ASP A 147 -14.52 20.54 8.04
C ASP A 147 -13.46 19.57 7.49
N ILE A 148 -13.80 18.28 7.45
CA ILE A 148 -12.93 17.21 6.93
C ILE A 148 -12.57 17.45 5.47
N LEU A 149 -13.52 17.95 4.68
CA LEU A 149 -13.29 18.25 3.27
C LEU A 149 -12.35 19.44 3.10
N GLY A 150 -12.51 20.50 3.91
CA GLY A 150 -11.56 21.61 3.95
C GLY A 150 -10.16 21.22 4.41
N LEU A 151 -10.05 20.27 5.34
CA LEU A 151 -8.76 19.70 5.74
C LEU A 151 -8.10 18.92 4.58
N ALA A 152 -8.88 18.20 3.79
CA ALA A 152 -8.40 17.43 2.64
C ALA A 152 -8.07 18.30 1.41
N LYS A 153 -8.66 19.51 1.31
CA LYS A 153 -8.35 20.45 0.24
C LYS A 153 -6.87 20.82 0.25
N THR A 154 -6.22 20.55 -0.87
CA THR A 154 -4.88 21.03 -1.21
C THR A 154 -5.02 21.95 -2.41
N ALA A 155 -4.23 23.03 -2.52
CA ALA A 155 -4.32 23.84 -3.73
C ALA A 155 -3.95 22.94 -4.92
N MET A 156 -4.69 23.09 -6.03
CA MET A 156 -4.24 22.52 -7.28
C MET A 156 -2.96 23.27 -7.65
N VAL A 157 -1.81 22.64 -7.44
CA VAL A 157 -0.57 23.11 -8.06
C VAL A 157 -0.78 22.92 -9.56
N ALA A 158 -1.28 23.97 -10.20
CA ALA A 158 -1.32 24.09 -11.64
C ALA A 158 0.09 23.82 -12.18
N MET A 159 0.13 23.36 -13.43
CA MET A 159 1.27 22.84 -14.19
C MET A 159 2.48 23.82 -14.38
N THR A 160 2.75 24.72 -13.43
CA THR A 160 3.56 25.93 -13.66
C THR A 160 4.53 26.37 -12.56
N THR A 161 4.64 25.72 -11.39
CA THR A 161 5.63 26.16 -10.38
C THR A 161 6.71 25.13 -10.11
N SER A 162 7.56 24.92 -11.12
CA SER A 162 8.98 24.70 -10.82
C SER A 162 9.47 25.93 -10.04
N THR A 163 10.00 25.70 -8.83
CA THR A 163 10.78 26.66 -8.01
C THR A 163 10.04 27.89 -7.43
N ALA A 164 10.13 28.06 -6.10
CA ALA A 164 9.96 29.32 -5.35
C ALA A 164 8.53 29.80 -4.95
N GLY A 165 7.61 28.90 -4.58
CA GLY A 165 6.44 29.29 -3.77
C GLY A 165 6.71 29.21 -2.26
N ASN A 166 6.06 30.05 -1.45
CA ASN A 166 6.04 29.92 0.02
C ASN A 166 5.34 28.59 0.38
N PRO A 167 6.02 27.56 0.92
CA PRO A 167 5.39 26.26 1.22
C PRO A 167 4.20 26.34 2.18
N LEU A 168 4.12 27.42 2.97
CA LEU A 168 3.01 27.69 3.88
C LEU A 168 1.75 28.19 3.15
N SER A 169 1.81 28.56 1.86
CA SER A 169 0.60 28.93 1.12
C SER A 169 -0.33 27.75 0.87
N GLU A 170 0.19 26.53 0.95
CA GLU A 170 -0.57 25.29 0.79
C GLU A 170 -1.28 24.85 2.07
N ILE A 171 -0.99 25.48 3.23
CA ILE A 171 -1.56 25.07 4.50
C ILE A 171 -3.07 25.38 4.53
N SER A 172 -3.89 24.36 4.79
CA SER A 172 -5.32 24.59 5.01
C SER A 172 -5.57 25.05 6.43
N SER A 173 -6.55 25.96 6.59
CA SER A 173 -6.94 26.47 7.90
C SER A 173 -7.46 25.33 8.78
N GLN A 174 -7.05 25.34 10.04
CA GLN A 174 -7.47 24.37 11.04
C GLN A 174 -8.23 25.08 12.16
N GLU A 175 -9.17 24.39 12.79
CA GLU A 175 -9.87 24.92 13.97
C GLU A 175 -8.88 25.31 15.09
N PRO A 176 -9.09 26.40 15.84
CA PRO A 176 -8.22 26.71 16.96
C PRO A 176 -8.24 25.62 18.04
N LEU A 177 -7.10 25.35 18.68
CA LEU A 177 -6.98 24.38 19.78
C LEU A 177 -8.04 24.56 20.89
N SER A 178 -8.43 25.80 21.18
CA SER A 178 -9.46 26.14 22.18
C SER A 178 -10.85 25.55 21.88
N VAL A 179 -11.13 25.28 20.60
CA VAL A 179 -12.34 24.61 20.15
C VAL A 179 -12.06 23.14 19.88
N TYR A 180 -10.91 22.79 19.30
CA TYR A 180 -10.67 21.42 18.85
C TYR A 180 -10.53 20.38 19.98
N TRP A 181 -10.06 20.77 21.19
CA TRP A 181 -9.70 19.83 22.26
C TRP A 181 -10.83 18.88 22.72
N TYR A 182 -12.10 19.28 22.60
CA TYR A 182 -13.22 18.41 23.00
C TYR A 182 -13.43 17.24 22.00
N ARG A 183 -12.95 17.37 20.76
CA ARG A 183 -13.16 16.33 19.73
C ARG A 183 -12.39 15.05 20.04
N PRO A 184 -11.06 15.08 20.30
CA PRO A 184 -10.35 13.88 20.75
C PRO A 184 -10.92 13.30 22.05
N LEU A 185 -11.39 14.15 22.99
CA LEU A 185 -12.04 13.68 24.21
C LEU A 185 -13.32 12.87 23.92
N LEU A 186 -14.22 13.39 23.07
CA LEU A 186 -15.43 12.68 22.66
C LEU A 186 -15.11 11.38 21.92
N MET A 187 -14.07 11.37 21.09
CA MET A 187 -13.62 10.18 20.39
C MET A 187 -13.02 9.13 21.33
N LEU A 188 -12.30 9.55 22.38
CA LEU A 188 -11.84 8.67 23.45
C LEU A 188 -13.02 8.05 24.20
N ILE A 189 -14.04 8.85 24.54
CA ILE A 189 -15.28 8.39 25.18
C ILE A 189 -16.02 7.40 24.27
N SER A 190 -16.13 7.70 22.98
CA SER A 190 -16.71 6.79 21.99
C SER A 190 -15.98 5.45 21.96
N GLY A 191 -14.65 5.46 21.88
CA GLY A 191 -13.83 4.25 21.91
C GLY A 191 -13.98 3.46 23.21
N LEU A 192 -14.04 4.14 24.35
CA LEU A 192 -14.30 3.53 25.67
C LEU A 192 -15.66 2.84 25.74
N LEU A 193 -16.70 3.46 25.17
CA LEU A 193 -18.04 2.87 25.11
C LEU A 193 -18.08 1.65 24.17
N VAL A 194 -17.36 1.68 23.05
CA VAL A 194 -17.15 0.50 22.21
C VAL A 194 -16.44 -0.60 23.00
N ALA A 195 -15.38 -0.27 23.74
CA ALA A 195 -14.65 -1.23 24.56
C ALA A 195 -15.53 -1.87 25.63
N PHE A 196 -16.38 -1.08 26.28
CA PHE A 196 -17.38 -1.57 27.22
C PHE A 196 -18.39 -2.51 26.55
N ALA A 197 -18.90 -2.15 25.37
CA ALA A 197 -19.86 -2.96 24.63
C ALA A 197 -19.29 -4.30 24.15
N VAL A 198 -18.07 -4.28 23.58
CA VAL A 198 -17.34 -5.48 23.11
C VAL A 198 -16.99 -6.41 24.27
N SER A 199 -16.79 -5.86 25.47
CA SER A 199 -16.48 -6.63 26.68
C SER A 199 -17.64 -7.49 27.19
N LYS A 200 -18.88 -7.26 26.71
CA LYS A 200 -20.11 -7.95 27.14
C LYS A 200 -20.22 -8.08 28.68
N PRO A 201 -20.56 -6.99 29.38
CA PRO A 201 -20.65 -7.01 30.84
C PRO A 201 -21.58 -8.11 31.35
N GLY A 202 -21.14 -8.87 32.35
CA GLY A 202 -21.89 -9.97 32.96
C GLY A 202 -22.05 -11.24 32.12
N ASP A 203 -21.24 -11.44 31.08
CA ASP A 203 -21.27 -12.67 30.27
C ASP A 203 -20.79 -13.89 31.07
N LYS A 204 -21.72 -14.78 31.43
CA LYS A 204 -21.45 -16.00 32.19
C LYS A 204 -20.74 -17.10 31.37
N THR A 205 -20.66 -16.94 30.05
CA THR A 205 -20.08 -17.97 29.16
C THR A 205 -18.56 -17.86 29.02
N GLU A 206 -17.97 -16.71 29.38
CA GLU A 206 -16.53 -16.48 29.29
C GLU A 206 -15.87 -16.46 30.67
N PHE A 207 -14.78 -17.21 30.84
CA PHE A 207 -13.98 -17.18 32.07
C PHE A 207 -12.92 -16.07 31.98
N ALA A 208 -12.91 -15.16 32.96
CA ALA A 208 -11.94 -14.06 33.04
C ALA A 208 -10.78 -14.39 34.02
N PRO A 209 -9.61 -14.84 33.52
CA PRO A 209 -8.45 -15.08 34.37
C PRO A 209 -7.99 -13.79 35.08
N LYS A 210 -7.46 -13.93 36.30
CA LYS A 210 -6.82 -12.80 37.03
C LYS A 210 -5.47 -12.50 36.36
N GLU A 211 -5.50 -11.60 35.39
CA GLU A 211 -4.29 -11.13 34.72
C GLU A 211 -3.79 -9.82 35.33
N LYS A 212 -2.47 -9.59 35.24
CA LYS A 212 -1.87 -8.32 35.67
C LYS A 212 -2.33 -7.21 34.73
N VAL A 213 -2.86 -6.13 35.29
CA VAL A 213 -3.39 -4.99 34.52
C VAL A 213 -2.27 -4.13 33.94
N LEU A 214 -1.18 -3.96 34.67
CA LEU A 214 -0.12 -3.00 34.34
C LEU A 214 0.49 -3.23 32.94
N PRO A 215 0.84 -4.47 32.51
CA PRO A 215 1.37 -4.70 31.16
C PRO A 215 0.36 -4.39 30.05
N LYS A 216 -0.94 -4.51 30.31
CA LYS A 216 -2.00 -4.24 29.33
C LYS A 216 -2.30 -2.75 29.16
N LEU A 217 -1.98 -1.94 30.17
CA LEU A 217 -2.13 -0.49 30.11
C LEU A 217 -1.07 0.20 29.25
N VAL A 218 0.04 -0.47 28.92
CA VAL A 218 1.15 0.14 28.16
C VAL A 218 0.66 0.69 26.82
N ILE A 219 -0.07 -0.08 26.02
CA ILE A 219 -0.54 0.35 24.70
C ILE A 219 -1.56 1.49 24.81
N PRO A 220 -2.65 1.39 25.60
CA PRO A 220 -3.57 2.50 25.82
C PRO A 220 -2.88 3.77 26.34
N LEU A 221 -1.92 3.64 27.26
CA LEU A 221 -1.22 4.79 27.82
C LEU A 221 -0.34 5.49 26.76
N VAL A 222 0.37 4.72 25.93
CA VAL A 222 1.13 5.26 24.80
C VAL A 222 0.20 5.97 23.82
N LEU A 223 -0.94 5.36 23.46
CA LEU A 223 -1.92 5.99 22.57
C LEU A 223 -2.50 7.27 23.19
N LEU A 224 -2.79 7.30 24.49
CA LEU A 224 -3.25 8.49 25.18
C LEU A 224 -2.22 9.62 25.15
N ILE A 225 -0.96 9.30 25.42
CA ILE A 225 0.14 10.28 25.33
C ILE A 225 0.26 10.81 23.90
N LEU A 226 0.21 9.93 22.89
CA LEU A 226 0.25 10.33 21.48
C LEU A 226 -0.97 11.17 21.09
N THR A 227 -2.16 10.88 21.62
CA THR A 227 -3.36 11.72 21.44
C THR A 227 -3.13 13.12 21.99
N ILE A 228 -2.64 13.23 23.23
CA ILE A 228 -2.38 14.54 23.86
C ILE A 228 -1.33 15.31 23.06
N VAL A 229 -0.20 14.69 22.76
CA VAL A 229 0.89 15.31 21.99
C VAL A 229 0.40 15.75 20.60
N SER A 230 -0.26 14.85 19.85
CA SER A 230 -0.79 15.16 18.51
C SER A 230 -1.83 16.28 18.53
N THR A 231 -2.60 16.40 19.61
CA THR A 231 -3.58 17.50 19.79
C THR A 231 -2.86 18.83 19.98
N LEU A 232 -1.79 18.85 20.78
CA LEU A 232 -1.02 20.06 21.07
C LEU A 232 -0.18 20.55 19.87
N ILE A 233 0.36 19.63 19.08
CA ILE A 233 1.21 19.97 17.91
C ILE A 233 0.43 20.06 16.60
N ARG A 234 -0.91 19.97 16.64
CA ARG A 234 -1.76 19.86 15.45
C ARG A 234 -1.59 20.98 14.44
N GLU A 235 -1.41 22.21 14.94
CA GLU A 235 -1.24 23.42 14.14
C GLU A 235 0.23 23.62 13.73
N SER A 236 1.18 23.37 14.65
CA SER A 236 2.61 23.62 14.44
C SER A 236 3.37 22.52 13.70
N ALA A 237 2.91 21.26 13.76
CA ALA A 237 3.58 20.14 13.08
C ALA A 237 3.46 20.22 11.55
N PRO A 238 2.28 20.54 10.95
CA PRO A 238 2.17 20.81 9.52
C PRO A 238 3.16 21.89 9.03
N GLU A 239 3.25 23.01 9.73
CA GLU A 239 4.17 24.11 9.40
C GLU A 239 5.62 23.65 9.43
N THR A 240 6.02 22.96 10.50
CA THR A 240 7.37 22.41 10.66
C THR A 240 7.71 21.43 9.53
N LEU A 241 6.75 20.56 9.17
CA LEU A 241 6.95 19.61 8.08
C LEU A 241 7.04 20.32 6.73
N LEU A 242 6.24 21.36 6.48
CA LEU A 242 6.28 22.14 5.25
C LEU A 242 7.60 22.91 5.07
N LEU A 243 8.17 23.40 6.18
CA LEU A 243 9.47 24.10 6.19
C LEU A 243 10.68 23.14 6.12
N MET A 244 10.48 21.84 6.35
CA MET A 244 11.52 20.82 6.25
C MET A 244 11.98 20.63 4.79
N ASN A 245 13.24 20.18 4.61
CA ASN A 245 13.77 19.81 3.30
C ASN A 245 12.87 18.77 2.60
N GLY A 246 12.53 19.02 1.33
CA GLY A 246 11.65 18.16 0.53
C GLY A 246 12.08 16.70 0.44
N ASN A 247 13.38 16.40 0.50
CA ASN A 247 13.85 15.01 0.47
C ASN A 247 13.47 14.26 1.76
N TRP A 248 13.62 14.91 2.92
CA TRP A 248 13.19 14.33 4.20
C TRP A 248 11.67 14.19 4.27
N ARG A 249 10.93 15.20 3.80
CA ARG A 249 9.46 15.12 3.67
C ARG A 249 9.02 13.95 2.81
N PHE A 250 9.70 13.70 1.69
CA PHE A 250 9.41 12.57 0.81
C PHE A 250 9.67 11.22 1.51
N LEU A 251 10.76 11.09 2.27
CA LEU A 251 11.01 9.87 3.06
C LEU A 251 9.94 9.64 4.12
N ILE A 252 9.53 10.68 4.84
CA ILE A 252 8.44 10.59 5.83
C ILE A 252 7.12 10.24 5.13
N ALA A 253 6.86 10.78 3.93
CA ALA A 253 5.68 10.45 3.13
C ALA A 253 5.65 8.98 2.70
N ILE A 254 6.80 8.42 2.29
CA ILE A 254 6.92 6.99 2.01
C ILE A 254 6.62 6.17 3.28
N LEU A 255 7.25 6.50 4.41
CA LEU A 255 7.05 5.77 5.66
C LEU A 255 5.60 5.82 6.12
N LEU A 256 4.95 6.99 6.01
CA LEU A 256 3.54 7.14 6.35
C LEU A 256 2.64 6.33 5.41
N ALA A 257 2.87 6.38 4.09
CA ALA A 257 2.10 5.62 3.12
C ALA A 257 2.21 4.10 3.39
N VAL A 258 3.42 3.61 3.68
CA VAL A 258 3.63 2.21 4.04
C VAL A 258 2.95 1.87 5.36
N ALA A 259 3.07 2.72 6.38
CA ALA A 259 2.46 2.50 7.68
C ALA A 259 0.92 2.54 7.62
N SER A 260 0.34 3.46 6.84
CA SER A 260 -1.10 3.54 6.62
C SER A 260 -1.62 2.33 5.86
N GLY A 261 -0.91 1.90 4.80
CA GLY A 261 -1.21 0.66 4.09
C GLY A 261 -1.11 -0.56 5.01
N PHE A 262 -0.06 -0.67 5.83
CA PHE A 262 0.11 -1.77 6.77
C PHE A 262 -1.02 -1.82 7.80
N LEU A 263 -1.34 -0.69 8.43
CA LEU A 263 -2.40 -0.59 9.42
C LEU A 263 -3.77 -0.92 8.80
N PHE A 264 -4.06 -0.33 7.64
CA PHE A 264 -5.32 -0.57 6.94
C PHE A 264 -5.45 -2.03 6.52
N GLY A 265 -4.39 -2.63 5.98
CA GLY A 265 -4.33 -4.06 5.64
C GLY A 265 -4.56 -4.95 6.86
N ALA A 266 -3.94 -4.66 8.00
CA ALA A 266 -4.13 -5.40 9.24
C ALA A 266 -5.59 -5.33 9.72
N ILE A 267 -6.20 -4.14 9.66
CA ILE A 267 -7.60 -3.92 10.05
C ILE A 267 -8.54 -4.66 9.09
N THR A 268 -8.35 -4.52 7.78
CA THR A 268 -9.15 -5.20 6.75
C THR A 268 -9.06 -6.72 6.89
N GLU A 269 -7.86 -7.27 7.10
CA GLU A 269 -7.70 -8.70 7.32
C GLU A 269 -8.44 -9.14 8.57
N MET A 270 -8.19 -8.47 9.70
CA MET A 270 -8.71 -8.90 10.99
C MET A 270 -10.25 -8.84 11.06
N THR A 271 -10.85 -7.81 10.49
CA THR A 271 -12.29 -7.53 10.67
C THR A 271 -13.15 -8.07 9.53
N LEU A 272 -12.69 -7.97 8.28
CA LEU A 272 -13.50 -8.28 7.11
C LEU A 272 -13.12 -9.65 6.51
N ILE A 273 -11.83 -9.92 6.30
CA ILE A 273 -11.39 -11.10 5.55
C ILE A 273 -11.30 -12.34 6.43
N ARG A 274 -10.75 -12.22 7.64
CA ARG A 274 -10.52 -13.36 8.55
C ARG A 274 -11.77 -14.20 8.83
N PRO A 275 -12.94 -13.59 9.11
CA PRO A 275 -14.16 -14.36 9.33
C PRO A 275 -14.59 -15.18 8.11
N LEU A 276 -14.12 -14.81 6.92
CA LEU A 276 -14.50 -15.40 5.64
C LEU A 276 -13.44 -16.34 5.05
N TYR A 277 -12.34 -16.65 5.74
CA TYR A 277 -11.33 -17.61 5.24
C TYR A 277 -11.91 -18.99 4.93
N VAL A 278 -12.99 -19.38 5.59
CA VAL A 278 -13.71 -20.64 5.31
C VAL A 278 -14.52 -20.58 4.01
N ARG A 279 -14.72 -19.37 3.45
CA ARG A 279 -15.64 -19.07 2.36
C ARG A 279 -14.98 -18.19 1.29
N SER A 280 -13.99 -18.73 0.58
CA SER A 280 -13.11 -17.97 -0.34
C SER A 280 -13.85 -17.12 -1.38
N PHE A 281 -14.97 -17.60 -1.93
CA PHE A 281 -15.78 -16.83 -2.89
C PHE A 281 -16.31 -15.50 -2.31
N PHE A 282 -16.72 -15.50 -1.05
CA PHE A 282 -17.24 -14.29 -0.40
C PHE A 282 -16.13 -13.25 -0.17
N ILE A 283 -14.87 -13.67 -0.10
CA ILE A 283 -13.74 -12.74 0.02
C ILE A 283 -13.57 -11.93 -1.26
N VAL A 284 -13.76 -12.55 -2.42
CA VAL A 284 -13.73 -11.83 -3.71
C VAL A 284 -14.83 -10.77 -3.76
N LEU A 285 -16.06 -11.13 -3.42
CA LEU A 285 -17.18 -10.19 -3.40
C LEU A 285 -16.97 -9.06 -2.39
N LEU A 286 -16.49 -9.39 -1.19
CA LEU A 286 -16.16 -8.42 -0.14
C LEU A 286 -15.07 -7.45 -0.60
N THR A 287 -14.00 -7.96 -1.21
CA THR A 287 -12.86 -7.12 -1.61
C THR A 287 -13.18 -6.27 -2.85
N LEU A 288 -14.06 -6.72 -3.74
CA LEU A 288 -14.65 -5.88 -4.79
C LEU A 288 -15.54 -4.77 -4.19
N GLY A 289 -16.39 -5.10 -3.21
CA GLY A 289 -17.18 -4.08 -2.51
C GLY A 289 -16.29 -3.05 -1.80
N LEU A 290 -15.25 -3.53 -1.12
CA LEU A 290 -14.28 -2.68 -0.44
C LEU A 290 -13.51 -1.77 -1.41
N SER A 291 -13.15 -2.27 -2.60
CA SER A 291 -12.44 -1.47 -3.61
C SER A 291 -13.28 -0.27 -4.05
N TYR A 292 -14.59 -0.48 -4.29
CA TYR A 292 -15.53 0.59 -4.61
C TYR A 292 -15.70 1.57 -3.46
N VAL A 293 -15.92 1.09 -2.23
CA VAL A 293 -16.06 1.97 -1.06
C VAL A 293 -14.82 2.85 -0.88
N ILE A 294 -13.62 2.28 -0.99
CA ILE A 294 -12.37 3.04 -0.90
C ILE A 294 -12.27 4.08 -2.02
N ARG A 295 -12.58 3.70 -3.26
CA ARG A 295 -12.51 4.61 -4.41
C ARG A 295 -13.49 5.77 -4.30
N GLU A 296 -14.73 5.52 -3.87
CA GLU A 296 -15.73 6.56 -3.64
C GLU A 296 -15.36 7.44 -2.44
N LEU A 297 -14.80 6.87 -1.37
CA LEU A 297 -14.29 7.66 -0.24
C LEU A 297 -13.16 8.59 -0.66
N VAL A 298 -12.25 8.12 -1.51
CA VAL A 298 -11.16 8.95 -2.05
C VAL A 298 -11.71 10.07 -2.94
N GLN A 299 -12.67 9.78 -3.81
CA GLN A 299 -13.33 10.81 -4.64
C GLN A 299 -14.08 11.84 -3.80
N LEU A 300 -14.68 11.43 -2.68
CA LEU A 300 -15.35 12.33 -1.77
C LEU A 300 -14.36 13.27 -1.05
N LEU A 301 -13.22 12.74 -0.61
CA LEU A 301 -12.24 13.49 0.17
C LEU A 301 -11.31 14.36 -0.71
N TRP A 302 -10.90 13.85 -1.87
CA TRP A 302 -9.90 14.45 -2.74
C TRP A 302 -10.42 14.72 -4.15
N ASP A 303 -11.72 14.87 -4.37
CA ASP A 303 -12.30 15.07 -5.70
C ASP A 303 -11.96 13.94 -6.72
N PRO A 304 -12.71 13.82 -7.84
CA PRO A 304 -12.40 12.86 -8.89
C PRO A 304 -11.29 13.32 -9.85
N LEU A 305 -10.43 14.26 -9.42
CA LEU A 305 -9.41 14.90 -10.26
C LEU A 305 -8.06 14.19 -10.21
N ALA A 306 -7.23 14.48 -11.20
CA ALA A 306 -5.86 14.01 -11.26
C ALA A 306 -4.90 15.05 -10.66
N TYR A 307 -4.23 14.68 -9.58
CA TYR A 307 -3.21 15.50 -8.94
C TYR A 307 -1.82 15.15 -9.45
N GLN A 308 -0.93 16.13 -9.51
CA GLN A 308 0.49 15.88 -9.75
C GLN A 308 1.29 16.08 -8.47
N MET A 309 2.12 15.10 -8.15
CA MET A 309 3.08 15.22 -7.07
C MET A 309 4.39 15.79 -7.62
N SER A 310 4.89 16.87 -7.01
CA SER A 310 6.21 17.38 -7.37
C SER A 310 7.31 16.40 -6.97
N ARG A 311 8.37 16.34 -7.79
CA ARG A 311 9.50 15.45 -7.50
C ARG A 311 10.28 15.96 -6.29
N PRO A 312 10.88 15.07 -5.49
CA PRO A 312 11.77 15.48 -4.41
C PRO A 312 12.93 16.33 -4.97
N PRO A 313 13.47 17.31 -4.23
CA PRO A 313 14.58 18.15 -4.67
C PRO A 313 15.77 17.39 -5.27
N LEU A 314 16.09 16.20 -4.76
CA LEU A 314 17.15 15.32 -5.27
C LEU A 314 16.97 14.88 -6.73
N PHE A 315 15.75 14.97 -7.27
CA PHE A 315 15.38 14.57 -8.63
C PHE A 315 14.73 15.70 -9.43
N ALA A 316 14.74 16.92 -8.90
CA ALA A 316 14.01 18.06 -9.45
C ALA A 316 14.90 19.21 -9.92
N GLN A 317 16.20 19.19 -9.62
CA GLN A 317 17.11 20.28 -10.03
C GLN A 317 17.18 20.37 -11.56
N SER A 318 17.08 21.58 -12.08
CA SER A 318 17.17 21.84 -13.51
C SER A 318 18.58 21.50 -14.01
N GLY A 319 18.67 20.65 -15.03
CA GLY A 319 19.95 20.26 -15.64
C GLY A 319 20.00 18.80 -16.07
N LYS A 320 21.12 18.46 -16.70
CA LYS A 320 21.41 17.12 -17.22
C LYS A 320 22.76 16.67 -16.66
N ALA A 321 22.74 15.64 -15.82
CA ALA A 321 23.95 15.03 -15.30
C ALA A 321 24.70 14.29 -16.41
N ALA A 322 26.01 14.49 -16.49
CA ALA A 322 26.85 13.74 -17.43
C ALA A 322 27.06 12.28 -16.98
N ASN A 323 27.15 12.05 -15.68
CA ASN A 323 27.44 10.76 -15.07
C ASN A 323 26.71 10.60 -13.72
N LEU A 324 26.70 9.38 -13.18
CA LEU A 324 26.07 9.09 -11.88
C LEU A 324 26.68 9.91 -10.73
N LEU A 325 27.99 10.14 -10.75
CA LEU A 325 28.68 10.92 -9.71
C LEU A 325 28.30 12.41 -9.75
N ASP A 326 28.10 12.95 -10.95
CA ASP A 326 27.64 14.32 -11.17
C ASP A 326 26.19 14.47 -10.71
N TRP A 327 25.34 13.50 -11.02
CA TRP A 327 23.98 13.44 -10.50
C TRP A 327 23.94 13.39 -8.96
N LEU A 328 24.78 12.56 -8.31
CA LEU A 328 24.79 12.42 -6.85
C LEU A 328 25.17 13.72 -6.12
N ARG A 329 25.99 14.57 -6.76
CA ARG A 329 26.41 15.87 -6.22
C ARG A 329 25.35 16.96 -6.42
N ASN A 330 24.73 16.99 -7.59
CA ASN A 330 23.92 18.12 -8.03
C ASN A 330 22.40 17.86 -8.01
N GLY A 331 21.96 16.60 -7.96
CA GLY A 331 20.53 16.24 -7.88
C GLY A 331 19.72 16.54 -9.14
N TYR A 332 20.37 16.54 -10.32
CA TYR A 332 19.72 16.87 -11.60
C TYR A 332 18.50 16.00 -11.91
N SER A 333 17.52 16.60 -12.59
CA SER A 333 16.26 15.94 -13.00
C SER A 333 16.44 14.92 -14.13
N THR A 334 17.54 15.02 -14.90
CA THR A 334 17.87 14.09 -15.97
C THR A 334 19.34 13.70 -15.94
N ILE A 335 19.66 12.54 -16.52
CA ILE A 335 21.01 12.00 -16.66
C ILE A 335 21.23 11.51 -18.09
N ASP A 336 22.45 11.66 -18.61
CA ASP A 336 22.85 11.06 -19.88
C ASP A 336 23.26 9.59 -19.70
N ILE A 337 22.64 8.70 -20.46
CA ILE A 337 23.01 7.29 -20.50
C ILE A 337 23.32 6.95 -21.96
N SER A 338 24.62 6.97 -22.29
CA SER A 338 25.12 6.68 -23.65
C SER A 338 24.44 7.53 -24.74
N GLY A 339 24.31 8.84 -24.52
CA GLY A 339 23.66 9.79 -25.43
C GLY A 339 22.15 9.94 -25.24
N VAL A 340 21.52 9.11 -24.39
CA VAL A 340 20.09 9.19 -24.08
C VAL A 340 19.86 9.99 -22.81
N THR A 341 19.17 11.11 -22.91
CA THR A 341 18.65 11.83 -21.74
C THR A 341 17.51 11.04 -21.09
N PHE A 342 17.68 10.64 -19.83
CA PHE A 342 16.70 9.86 -19.08
C PHE A 342 16.35 10.51 -17.73
N PRO A 343 15.07 10.52 -17.30
CA PRO A 343 14.69 11.11 -16.01
C PRO A 343 15.27 10.34 -14.82
N THR A 344 15.87 11.05 -13.87
CA THR A 344 16.57 10.43 -12.72
C THR A 344 15.60 9.79 -11.72
N TYR A 345 14.39 10.35 -11.56
CA TYR A 345 13.35 9.73 -10.72
C TYR A 345 12.94 8.33 -11.22
N ARG A 346 12.97 8.08 -12.54
CA ARG A 346 12.68 6.75 -13.09
C ARG A 346 13.74 5.71 -12.70
N LEU A 347 15.00 6.14 -12.53
CA LEU A 347 16.06 5.27 -12.00
C LEU A 347 15.83 4.95 -10.52
N PHE A 348 15.33 5.91 -9.74
CA PHE A 348 14.91 5.66 -8.36
C PHE A 348 13.78 4.63 -8.28
N VAL A 349 12.78 4.71 -9.17
CA VAL A 349 11.70 3.70 -9.24
C VAL A 349 12.24 2.30 -9.59
N ILE A 350 13.21 2.21 -10.52
CA ILE A 350 13.89 0.95 -10.83
C ILE A 350 14.63 0.41 -9.61
N PHE A 351 15.39 1.27 -8.94
CA PHE A 351 16.10 0.94 -7.72
C PHE A 351 15.15 0.45 -6.63
N LEU A 352 14.02 1.14 -6.43
CA LEU A 352 12.99 0.76 -5.45
C LEU A 352 12.42 -0.63 -5.76
N GLY A 353 12.15 -0.94 -7.04
CA GLY A 353 11.71 -2.27 -7.46
C GLY A 353 12.73 -3.37 -7.15
N ILE A 354 14.01 -3.12 -7.40
CA ILE A 354 15.11 -4.06 -7.08
C ILE A 354 15.25 -4.26 -5.57
N VAL A 355 15.24 -3.16 -4.80
CA VAL A 355 15.30 -3.20 -3.33
C VAL A 355 14.14 -4.02 -2.77
N MET A 356 12.94 -3.80 -3.29
CA MET A 356 11.75 -4.52 -2.85
C MET A 356 11.80 -6.01 -3.25
N PHE A 357 12.42 -6.35 -4.38
CA PHE A 357 12.65 -7.74 -4.79
C PHE A 357 13.61 -8.45 -3.84
N ILE A 358 14.74 -7.80 -3.53
CA ILE A 358 15.72 -8.29 -2.55
C ILE A 358 15.05 -8.43 -1.18
N PHE A 359 14.27 -7.44 -0.75
CA PHE A 359 13.51 -7.48 0.50
C PHE A 359 12.59 -8.71 0.55
N LEU A 360 11.79 -8.98 -0.48
CA LEU A 360 10.94 -10.16 -0.53
C LEU A 360 11.72 -11.46 -0.50
N ILE A 361 12.83 -11.56 -1.23
CA ILE A 361 13.69 -12.75 -1.20
C ILE A 361 14.21 -12.98 0.21
N LEU A 362 14.73 -11.95 0.86
CA LEU A 362 15.28 -12.06 2.21
C LEU A 362 14.19 -12.40 3.22
N LEU A 363 13.05 -11.69 3.15
CA LEU A 363 11.88 -11.96 3.98
C LEU A 363 11.46 -13.42 3.87
N MET A 364 11.26 -13.92 2.65
CA MET A 364 10.81 -15.29 2.45
C MET A 364 11.93 -16.27 2.84
N THR A 365 13.13 -16.17 2.28
CA THR A 365 14.13 -17.25 2.39
C THR A 365 15.03 -17.19 3.63
N LYS A 366 15.28 -16.01 4.19
CA LYS A 366 16.29 -15.79 5.24
C LYS A 366 15.71 -15.42 6.60
N THR A 367 14.43 -15.06 6.71
CA THR A 367 13.84 -14.69 8.02
C THR A 367 13.04 -15.82 8.67
N ARG A 368 12.93 -15.77 10.01
CA ARG A 368 12.04 -16.65 10.78
C ARG A 368 10.59 -16.50 10.36
N LEU A 369 10.15 -15.27 10.07
CA LEU A 369 8.81 -15.00 9.58
C LEU A 369 8.54 -15.77 8.28
N GLY A 370 9.45 -15.72 7.31
CA GLY A 370 9.34 -16.49 6.07
C GLY A 370 9.32 -18.02 6.24
N MET A 371 10.05 -18.55 7.23
CA MET A 371 9.99 -19.98 7.57
C MET A 371 8.64 -20.37 8.17
N ILE A 372 8.15 -19.59 9.14
CA ILE A 372 6.85 -19.80 9.80
C ILE A 372 5.72 -19.70 8.78
N ILE A 373 5.80 -18.72 7.87
CA ILE A 373 4.86 -18.55 6.77
C ILE A 373 4.79 -19.82 5.92
N ARG A 374 5.93 -20.31 5.40
CA ARG A 374 5.91 -21.51 4.55
C ARG A 374 5.40 -22.74 5.28
N ALA A 375 5.81 -22.93 6.53
CA ALA A 375 5.33 -24.04 7.35
C ALA A 375 3.82 -23.92 7.63
N GLY A 376 3.34 -22.71 7.92
CA GLY A 376 1.93 -22.45 8.25
C GLY A 376 0.99 -22.58 7.07
N VAL A 377 1.48 -22.43 5.84
CA VAL A 377 0.71 -22.71 4.62
C VAL A 377 0.64 -24.21 4.32
N GLN A 378 1.71 -24.95 4.61
CA GLN A 378 1.76 -26.40 4.39
C GLN A 378 0.95 -27.18 5.43
N ASP A 379 1.13 -26.85 6.70
CA ASP A 379 0.43 -27.47 7.82
C ASP A 379 0.20 -26.44 8.95
N PRO A 380 -0.92 -25.69 8.89
CA PRO A 380 -1.27 -24.73 9.92
C PRO A 380 -1.40 -25.38 11.31
N GLN A 381 -1.89 -26.63 11.38
CA GLN A 381 -2.18 -27.32 12.64
C GLN A 381 -0.88 -27.69 13.37
N MET A 382 0.12 -28.17 12.64
CA MET A 382 1.47 -28.40 13.19
C MET A 382 2.09 -27.11 13.72
N VAL A 383 1.99 -26.00 12.99
CA VAL A 383 2.55 -24.71 13.43
C VAL A 383 1.85 -24.17 14.68
N GLU A 384 0.53 -24.34 14.78
CA GLU A 384 -0.22 -24.00 15.99
C GLU A 384 0.16 -24.89 17.18
N ALA A 385 0.42 -26.19 16.96
CA ALA A 385 0.90 -27.11 18.00
C ALA A 385 2.29 -26.74 18.55
N LEU A 386 3.13 -26.08 17.74
CA LEU A 386 4.41 -25.50 18.18
C LEU A 386 4.24 -24.18 18.97
N GLY A 387 3.00 -23.75 19.24
CA GLY A 387 2.69 -22.55 20.01
C GLY A 387 2.72 -21.25 19.20
N ILE A 388 2.82 -21.33 17.87
CA ILE A 388 2.84 -20.16 16.99
C ILE A 388 1.42 -19.81 16.56
N ASN A 389 1.02 -18.55 16.76
CA ASN A 389 -0.30 -18.08 16.36
C ASN A 389 -0.34 -17.76 14.86
N VAL A 390 -0.80 -18.72 14.05
CA VAL A 390 -0.90 -18.59 12.59
C VAL A 390 -1.76 -17.40 12.17
N LYS A 391 -2.84 -17.11 12.90
CA LYS A 391 -3.73 -15.97 12.61
C LYS A 391 -2.98 -14.63 12.66
N LYS A 392 -2.12 -14.43 13.66
CA LYS A 392 -1.27 -13.21 13.75
C LYS A 392 -0.27 -13.14 12.60
N VAL A 393 0.29 -14.28 12.20
CA VAL A 393 1.22 -14.35 11.06
C VAL A 393 0.50 -13.92 9.78
N PHE A 394 -0.70 -14.42 9.53
CA PHE A 394 -1.51 -14.02 8.37
C PHE A 394 -1.87 -12.54 8.38
N THR A 395 -2.21 -11.96 9.53
CA THR A 395 -2.41 -10.50 9.65
C THR A 395 -1.17 -9.72 9.25
N VAL A 396 0.01 -10.10 9.76
CA VAL A 396 1.27 -9.41 9.44
C VAL A 396 1.59 -9.55 7.96
N VAL A 397 1.41 -10.75 7.38
CA VAL A 397 1.59 -11.00 5.95
C VAL A 397 0.68 -10.13 5.10
N PHE A 398 -0.62 -10.10 5.42
CA PHE A 398 -1.60 -9.31 4.69
C PHE A 398 -1.28 -7.81 4.81
N ALA A 399 -0.99 -7.34 6.02
CA ALA A 399 -0.58 -5.98 6.30
C ALA A 399 0.70 -5.59 5.53
N MET A 400 1.72 -6.45 5.48
CA MET A 400 2.91 -6.20 4.66
C MET A 400 2.58 -6.14 3.17
N GLY A 401 1.74 -7.06 2.67
CA GLY A 401 1.33 -7.05 1.26
C GLY A 401 0.64 -5.74 0.86
N VAL A 402 -0.26 -5.25 1.71
CA VAL A 402 -0.93 -3.96 1.51
C VAL A 402 0.04 -2.77 1.69
N GLY A 403 0.93 -2.82 2.68
CA GLY A 403 1.96 -1.79 2.88
C GLY A 403 2.93 -1.69 1.70
N MET A 404 3.26 -2.81 1.05
CA MET A 404 4.06 -2.83 -0.18
C MET A 404 3.30 -2.27 -1.38
N ALA A 405 1.99 -2.51 -1.48
CA ALA A 405 1.16 -1.86 -2.49
C ALA A 405 1.16 -0.34 -2.29
N ALA A 406 1.02 0.11 -1.04
CA ALA A 406 1.05 1.52 -0.69
C ALA A 406 2.43 2.16 -1.00
N LEU A 407 3.53 1.44 -0.77
CA LEU A 407 4.88 1.83 -1.21
C LEU A 407 4.94 2.04 -2.72
N GLY A 408 4.33 1.14 -3.49
CA GLY A 408 4.19 1.28 -4.94
C GLY A 408 3.45 2.55 -5.32
N GLY A 409 2.35 2.85 -4.64
CA GLY A 409 1.51 4.02 -4.89
C GLY A 409 2.26 5.33 -4.73
N ILE A 410 2.87 5.54 -3.56
CA ILE A 410 3.67 6.75 -3.30
C ILE A 410 4.93 6.81 -4.18
N GLY A 411 5.56 5.67 -4.46
CA GLY A 411 6.69 5.59 -5.38
C GLY A 411 6.31 5.99 -6.81
N ALA A 412 5.07 5.72 -7.23
CA ALA A 412 4.55 6.10 -8.53
C ALA A 412 4.13 7.58 -8.61
N GLY A 413 3.75 8.21 -7.49
CA GLY A 413 3.17 9.56 -7.45
C GLY A 413 3.96 10.66 -8.18
N PRO A 414 5.28 10.83 -7.97
CA PRO A 414 6.07 11.83 -8.70
C PRO A 414 6.31 11.52 -10.19
N PHE A 415 5.93 10.32 -10.64
CA PHE A 415 6.04 9.87 -12.02
C PHE A 415 4.69 9.85 -12.75
N LEU A 416 3.59 9.61 -12.03
CA LEU A 416 2.24 9.46 -12.58
C LEU A 416 1.24 10.37 -11.86
N PRO A 417 0.22 10.88 -12.56
CA PRO A 417 -0.87 11.55 -11.90
C PRO A 417 -1.53 10.65 -10.85
N ILE A 418 -1.81 11.22 -9.68
CA ILE A 418 -2.53 10.58 -8.59
C ILE A 418 -4.01 10.87 -8.82
N GLN A 419 -4.75 9.83 -9.17
CA GLN A 419 -6.17 9.91 -9.51
C GLN A 419 -6.91 8.65 -9.02
N PRO A 420 -8.22 8.71 -8.79
CA PRO A 420 -8.93 7.59 -8.16
C PRO A 420 -8.91 6.29 -8.99
N GLN A 421 -8.87 6.40 -10.31
CA GLN A 421 -8.89 5.23 -11.20
C GLN A 421 -7.51 4.55 -11.33
N MET A 422 -6.44 5.13 -10.77
CA MET A 422 -5.11 4.54 -10.85
C MET A 422 -5.07 3.15 -10.19
N GLY A 423 -5.84 2.94 -9.12
CA GLY A 423 -5.90 1.67 -8.41
C GLY A 423 -6.33 0.51 -9.31
N ASP A 424 -7.40 0.72 -10.11
CA ASP A 424 -7.95 -0.29 -11.01
C ASP A 424 -6.97 -0.63 -12.15
N GLN A 425 -6.33 0.40 -12.72
CA GLN A 425 -5.33 0.24 -13.78
C GLN A 425 -4.13 -0.59 -13.33
N TYR A 426 -3.58 -0.27 -12.15
CA TYR A 426 -2.40 -0.96 -11.63
C TYR A 426 -2.73 -2.32 -11.03
N LEU A 427 -3.95 -2.53 -10.51
CA LEU A 427 -4.43 -3.84 -10.08
C LEU A 427 -4.42 -4.84 -11.22
N MET A 428 -4.97 -4.45 -12.38
CA MET A 428 -5.01 -5.32 -13.56
C MET A 428 -3.59 -5.71 -13.99
N GLN A 429 -2.65 -4.76 -14.04
CA GLN A 429 -1.25 -5.04 -14.38
C GLN A 429 -0.56 -5.92 -13.33
N GLY A 430 -0.89 -5.72 -12.05
CA GLY A 430 -0.45 -6.58 -10.95
C GLY A 430 -0.95 -8.02 -11.12
N PHE A 431 -2.23 -8.23 -11.45
CA PHE A 431 -2.77 -9.56 -11.71
C PHE A 431 -2.10 -10.23 -12.90
N ILE A 432 -2.01 -9.53 -14.04
CA ILE A 432 -1.34 -10.04 -15.23
C ILE A 432 0.10 -10.45 -14.90
N THR A 433 0.82 -9.64 -14.12
CA THR A 433 2.17 -9.93 -13.65
C THR A 433 2.26 -11.22 -12.84
N VAL A 434 1.36 -11.40 -11.85
CA VAL A 434 1.35 -12.61 -11.00
C VAL A 434 0.98 -13.85 -11.81
N VAL A 435 0.03 -13.72 -12.74
CA VAL A 435 -0.41 -14.82 -13.62
C VAL A 435 0.71 -15.24 -14.58
N ILE A 436 1.39 -14.28 -15.22
CA ILE A 436 2.57 -14.55 -16.06
C ILE A 436 3.69 -15.19 -15.24
N GLY A 437 3.97 -14.63 -14.05
CA GLY A 437 5.02 -15.13 -13.17
C GLY A 437 4.77 -16.53 -12.63
N GLY A 438 3.50 -16.87 -12.44
CA GLY A 438 3.04 -18.05 -11.72
C GLY A 438 2.63 -17.68 -10.30
N MET A 439 1.40 -18.04 -9.95
CA MET A 439 0.79 -17.68 -8.67
C MET A 439 1.64 -18.20 -7.49
N GLY A 440 1.87 -17.34 -6.51
CA GLY A 440 2.68 -17.64 -5.32
C GLY A 440 4.20 -17.70 -5.53
N SER A 441 4.71 -17.42 -6.74
CA SER A 441 6.15 -17.33 -7.00
C SER A 441 6.62 -15.88 -6.98
N TYR A 442 7.28 -15.44 -5.90
CA TYR A 442 7.83 -14.08 -5.81
C TYR A 442 8.95 -13.81 -6.85
N VAL A 443 9.72 -14.82 -7.23
CA VAL A 443 10.70 -14.73 -8.33
C VAL A 443 9.98 -14.64 -9.67
N GLY A 444 8.94 -15.45 -9.86
CA GLY A 444 8.11 -15.42 -11.04
C GLY A 444 7.44 -14.08 -11.25
N ALA A 445 6.88 -13.50 -10.19
CA ALA A 445 6.25 -12.18 -10.23
C ALA A 445 7.24 -11.08 -10.65
N PHE A 446 8.49 -11.10 -10.17
CA PHE A 446 9.52 -10.14 -10.60
C PHE A 446 9.85 -10.28 -12.08
N VAL A 447 10.12 -11.50 -12.55
CA VAL A 447 10.42 -11.75 -13.97
C VAL A 447 9.22 -11.42 -14.86
N GLY A 448 8.02 -11.80 -14.43
CA GLY A 448 6.76 -11.48 -15.10
C GLY A 448 6.55 -9.97 -15.23
N ALA A 449 6.84 -9.21 -14.17
CA ALA A 449 6.71 -7.76 -14.17
C ALA A 449 7.70 -7.11 -15.14
N LEU A 450 8.95 -7.59 -15.17
CA LEU A 450 9.95 -7.11 -16.13
C LEU A 450 9.55 -7.40 -17.57
N ILE A 451 9.07 -8.61 -17.86
CA ILE A 451 8.57 -8.96 -19.20
C ILE A 451 7.39 -8.05 -19.58
N LEU A 452 6.44 -7.87 -18.67
CA LEU A 452 5.26 -7.05 -18.89
C LEU A 452 5.61 -5.57 -19.10
N GLY A 453 6.52 -5.03 -18.29
CA GLY A 453 7.01 -3.66 -18.39
C GLY A 453 7.77 -3.40 -19.70
N MET A 454 8.63 -4.33 -20.10
CA MET A 454 9.33 -4.28 -21.38
C MET A 454 8.34 -4.32 -22.54
N ALA A 455 7.37 -5.21 -22.49
CA ALA A 455 6.35 -5.32 -23.51
C ALA A 455 5.47 -4.07 -23.64
N ARG A 456 5.08 -3.47 -22.50
CA ARG A 456 4.34 -2.22 -22.48
C ARG A 456 5.17 -1.10 -23.11
N ALA A 457 6.42 -0.92 -22.69
CA ALA A 457 7.28 0.14 -23.21
C ALA A 457 7.59 0.00 -24.72
N PHE A 458 7.91 -1.22 -25.18
CA PHE A 458 8.10 -1.46 -26.61
C PHE A 458 6.78 -1.35 -27.37
N GLY A 459 5.67 -1.78 -26.79
CA GLY A 459 4.33 -1.56 -27.34
C GLY A 459 4.04 -0.08 -27.56
N ASP A 460 4.30 0.77 -26.57
CA ASP A 460 4.12 2.23 -26.66
C ASP A 460 5.04 2.83 -27.74
N TYR A 461 6.31 2.36 -27.80
CA TYR A 461 7.26 2.79 -28.83
C TYR A 461 6.78 2.43 -30.25
N PHE A 462 6.34 1.19 -30.47
CA PHE A 462 5.85 0.76 -31.78
C PHE A 462 4.53 1.41 -32.14
N ALA A 463 3.63 1.59 -31.17
CA ALA A 463 2.37 2.29 -31.39
C ALA A 463 2.62 3.71 -31.89
N LEU A 464 3.55 4.43 -31.25
CA LEU A 464 3.91 5.78 -31.70
C LEU A 464 4.64 5.77 -33.05
N LYS A 465 5.63 4.88 -33.23
CA LYS A 465 6.47 4.85 -34.45
C LYS A 465 5.71 4.42 -35.71
N LEU A 466 4.72 3.54 -35.56
CA LEU A 466 3.89 3.03 -36.65
C LEU A 466 2.54 3.77 -36.75
N SER A 467 2.32 4.83 -35.96
CA SER A 467 1.06 5.57 -35.89
C SER A 467 -0.16 4.69 -35.59
N LEU A 468 0.02 3.67 -34.76
CA LEU A 468 -1.05 2.78 -34.29
C LEU A 468 -1.71 3.36 -33.03
N SER A 469 -2.92 2.85 -32.71
CA SER A 469 -3.63 3.25 -31.49
C SER A 469 -2.84 2.83 -30.22
N PRO A 470 -2.76 3.70 -29.18
CA PRO A 470 -2.21 3.34 -27.87
C PRO A 470 -2.89 2.13 -27.22
N ALA A 471 -4.14 1.84 -27.61
CA ALA A 471 -4.86 0.65 -27.16
C ALA A 471 -4.12 -0.65 -27.53
N LEU A 472 -3.36 -0.66 -28.64
CA LEU A 472 -2.56 -1.84 -29.02
C LEU A 472 -1.42 -2.08 -28.03
N ALA A 473 -0.79 -1.01 -27.53
CA ALA A 473 0.20 -1.12 -26.49
C ALA A 473 -0.41 -1.55 -25.15
N GLU A 474 -1.69 -1.26 -24.90
CA GLU A 474 -2.38 -1.72 -23.69
C GLU A 474 -2.71 -3.20 -23.81
N ALA A 475 -3.24 -3.59 -24.96
CA ALA A 475 -3.53 -4.96 -25.31
C ALA A 475 -2.27 -5.85 -25.32
N SER A 476 -1.08 -5.30 -25.60
CA SER A 476 0.18 -6.08 -25.60
C SER A 476 0.43 -6.79 -24.26
N THR A 477 0.04 -6.16 -23.14
CA THR A 477 0.16 -6.73 -21.79
C THR A 477 -0.70 -7.98 -21.63
N VAL A 478 -1.94 -7.93 -22.11
CA VAL A 478 -2.91 -9.04 -22.08
C VAL A 478 -2.54 -10.13 -23.10
N ILE A 479 -2.10 -9.74 -24.30
CA ILE A 479 -1.65 -10.68 -25.35
C ILE A 479 -0.49 -11.53 -24.84
N ILE A 480 0.48 -10.93 -24.15
CA ILE A 480 1.60 -11.68 -23.58
C ILE A 480 1.15 -12.62 -22.48
N MET A 481 0.20 -12.20 -21.63
CA MET A 481 -0.41 -13.10 -20.66
C MET A 481 -1.02 -14.33 -21.34
N ILE A 482 -1.81 -14.12 -22.40
CA ILE A 482 -2.43 -15.21 -23.16
C ILE A 482 -1.36 -16.13 -23.75
N ILE A 483 -0.32 -15.59 -24.39
CA ILE A 483 0.78 -16.37 -24.96
C ILE A 483 1.47 -17.20 -23.87
N VAL A 484 1.79 -16.60 -22.72
CA VAL A 484 2.45 -17.28 -21.60
C VAL A 484 1.56 -18.41 -21.06
N LEU A 485 0.26 -18.18 -20.90
CA LEU A 485 -0.68 -19.19 -20.40
C LEU A 485 -0.92 -20.33 -21.40
N LEU A 486 -0.96 -20.04 -22.70
CA LEU A 486 -1.06 -21.07 -23.74
C LEU A 486 0.17 -21.99 -23.74
N VAL A 487 1.35 -21.44 -23.49
CA VAL A 487 2.62 -22.20 -23.44
C VAL A 487 2.83 -22.86 -22.08
N ARG A 488 2.44 -22.18 -20.99
CA ARG A 488 2.54 -22.62 -19.59
C ARG A 488 1.34 -22.14 -18.77
N PRO A 489 0.28 -22.96 -18.63
CA PRO A 489 -0.93 -22.59 -17.89
C PRO A 489 -0.72 -22.22 -16.42
N GLN A 490 0.37 -22.69 -15.80
CA GLN A 490 0.73 -22.39 -14.41
C GLN A 490 1.56 -21.10 -14.27
N GLY A 491 1.82 -20.39 -15.37
CA GLY A 491 2.79 -19.30 -15.45
C GLY A 491 4.23 -19.80 -15.62
N LEU A 492 5.17 -18.86 -15.73
CA LEU A 492 6.58 -19.15 -16.02
C LEU A 492 7.27 -19.98 -14.92
N PHE A 493 6.96 -19.68 -13.66
CA PHE A 493 7.57 -20.30 -12.47
C PHE A 493 6.56 -21.01 -11.56
N GLY A 494 5.33 -21.26 -12.03
CA GLY A 494 4.38 -22.09 -11.31
C GLY A 494 4.88 -23.53 -11.17
N LYS A 495 4.54 -24.18 -10.05
CA LYS A 495 4.84 -25.60 -9.84
C LYS A 495 3.72 -26.44 -10.43
N LYS A 496 4.09 -27.55 -11.08
CA LYS A 496 3.13 -28.59 -11.44
C LYS A 496 2.70 -29.31 -10.17
N GLU A 497 1.44 -29.19 -9.82
CA GLU A 497 0.77 -30.15 -8.94
C GLU A 497 0.72 -31.52 -9.61
#